data_AF-A0AAU3BMQ3-F1
#
_entry.id   AF-A0AAU3BMQ3-F1
#
_cell.length_a   1.000
_cell.length_b   1.000
_cell.length_c   1.000
_cell.angle_alpha   90.00
_cell.angle_beta   90.00
_cell.angle_gamma   90.00
#
_symmetry.space_group_name_H-M   'P 1'
#
loop_
_entity.id
_entity.type
_entity.pdbx_description
1 polymer ?
#
loop_
_entity_poly.entity_id
_entity_poly.type
_entity_poly.pdbx_seq_one_letter_code
_entity_poly.pdbx_strand_id
1 'polypeptide(L)'
;MLDTDALQSRLLDHADHFARWSGLAIGIVAAQHLVTMDSDDITMPLVFAITAFGLCAVGGVLLGDALTLRPQAAVRTASLAPRLIRDQVPPRMAPLLLLQAASLVTLLLIGAVTASSDFDRTGRAGRVVNVTCEGMRTSLGPWPGLYYSGPMFAALAVGTPVCVWALRRIAHGPGDDQQRRDRAWAITGAWGLLVSSQVLLVVLMVLVALTDKACAGPLGAATIVAICPLGLLGMFTFGWSLVTVVAPRAVDDGAADDGTFDDA
;
A
#
# COMPACT_ATOMS: atom_id res chain seq x y z
N MET A 1 -4.20 31.45 -30.63
CA MET A 1 -4.94 30.26 -30.14
C MET A 1 -3.96 29.22 -29.59
N LEU A 2 -2.91 29.65 -28.87
CA LEU A 2 -1.77 28.81 -28.47
C LEU A 2 -1.43 28.86 -26.96
N ASP A 3 -2.13 29.68 -26.16
CA ASP A 3 -1.86 29.80 -24.71
C ASP A 3 -2.84 29.02 -23.82
N THR A 4 -4.00 28.62 -24.35
CA THR A 4 -5.02 27.90 -23.56
C THR A 4 -4.60 26.47 -23.24
N ASP A 5 -3.92 25.80 -24.16
CA ASP A 5 -3.53 24.39 -24.01
C ASP A 5 -2.42 24.21 -22.96
N ALA A 6 -1.47 25.14 -22.92
CA ALA A 6 -0.39 25.16 -21.93
C ALA A 6 -0.86 25.56 -20.53
N LEU A 7 -1.91 26.39 -20.43
CA LEU A 7 -2.53 26.72 -19.14
C LEU A 7 -3.37 25.55 -18.61
N GLN A 8 -4.12 24.88 -19.49
CA GLN A 8 -4.98 23.76 -19.14
C GLN A 8 -4.17 22.54 -18.68
N SER A 9 -3.02 22.25 -19.31
CA SER A 9 -2.12 21.19 -18.87
C SER A 9 -1.55 21.47 -17.47
N ARG A 10 -1.06 22.68 -17.20
CA ARG A 10 -0.55 23.06 -15.87
C ARG A 10 -1.62 22.94 -14.79
N LEU A 11 -2.85 23.36 -15.05
CA LEU A 11 -3.95 23.25 -14.08
C LEU A 11 -4.30 21.79 -13.78
N LEU A 12 -4.28 20.91 -14.78
CA LEU A 12 -4.52 19.48 -14.59
C LEU A 12 -3.40 18.80 -13.78
N ASP A 13 -2.15 19.17 -14.01
CA ASP A 13 -1.01 18.66 -13.22
C ASP A 13 -1.10 19.09 -11.75
N HIS A 14 -1.50 20.33 -11.50
CA HIS A 14 -1.76 20.80 -10.13
C HIS A 14 -2.94 20.06 -9.51
N ALA A 15 -4.01 19.80 -10.26
CA ALA A 15 -5.18 19.07 -9.77
C ALA A 15 -4.85 17.61 -9.39
N ASP A 16 -4.03 16.91 -10.19
CA ASP A 16 -3.55 15.56 -9.85
C ASP A 16 -2.68 15.58 -8.59
N HIS A 17 -1.77 16.55 -8.50
CA HIS A 17 -0.95 16.73 -7.30
C HIS A 17 -1.81 16.98 -6.05
N PHE A 18 -2.77 17.92 -6.12
CA PHE A 18 -3.68 18.20 -5.01
C PHE A 18 -4.57 17.02 -4.68
N ALA A 19 -5.04 16.23 -5.66
CA ALA A 19 -5.84 15.04 -5.41
C ALA A 19 -5.05 13.99 -4.61
N ARG A 20 -3.80 13.71 -5.01
CA ARG A 20 -2.92 12.76 -4.30
C ARG A 20 -2.61 13.21 -2.88
N TRP A 21 -2.28 14.49 -2.70
CA TRP A 21 -2.03 15.07 -1.38
C TRP A 21 -3.28 15.11 -0.51
N SER A 22 -4.44 15.39 -1.09
CA SER A 22 -5.71 15.38 -0.36
C SER A 22 -6.04 13.99 0.17
N GLY A 23 -5.78 12.92 -0.61
CA GLY A 23 -5.96 11.54 -0.14
C GLY A 23 -5.08 11.19 1.06
N LEU A 24 -3.81 11.63 1.04
CA LEU A 24 -2.90 11.46 2.18
C LEU A 24 -3.34 12.27 3.39
N ALA A 25 -3.71 13.55 3.20
CA ALA A 25 -4.15 14.43 4.27
C ALA A 25 -5.45 13.91 4.92
N ILE A 26 -6.44 13.52 4.11
CA ILE A 26 -7.69 12.92 4.58
C ILE A 26 -7.39 11.62 5.33
N GLY A 27 -6.47 10.79 4.82
CA GLY A 27 -6.04 9.57 5.49
C GLY A 27 -5.42 9.84 6.86
N ILE A 28 -4.58 10.86 7.00
CA ILE A 28 -3.97 11.26 8.28
C ILE A 28 -5.03 11.76 9.25
N VAL A 29 -5.93 12.65 8.82
CA VAL A 29 -6.99 13.20 9.67
C VAL A 29 -7.96 12.10 10.11
N ALA A 30 -8.36 11.21 9.20
CA ALA A 30 -9.20 10.06 9.53
C ALA A 30 -8.50 9.13 10.52
N ALA A 31 -7.21 8.83 10.31
CA ALA A 31 -6.41 8.03 11.21
C ALA A 31 -6.32 8.65 12.63
N GLN A 32 -6.06 9.95 12.72
CA GLN A 32 -6.04 10.67 13.99
C GLN A 32 -7.37 10.58 14.72
N HIS A 33 -8.48 10.85 14.01
CA HIS A 33 -9.81 10.81 14.60
C HIS A 33 -10.18 9.39 15.07
N LEU A 34 -9.79 8.36 14.31
CA LEU A 34 -10.02 6.97 14.70
C LEU A 34 -9.22 6.60 15.96
N VAL A 35 -7.96 7.02 16.07
CA VAL A 35 -7.11 6.76 17.25
C VAL A 35 -7.63 7.47 18.51
N THR A 36 -8.31 8.61 18.38
CA THR A 36 -8.86 9.35 19.52
C THR A 36 -10.27 8.92 19.92
N MET A 37 -10.91 7.99 19.18
CA MET A 37 -12.19 7.43 19.62
C MET A 37 -11.98 6.57 20.85
N ASP A 38 -12.75 6.84 21.90
CA ASP A 38 -12.71 6.06 23.12
C ASP A 38 -13.18 4.63 22.83
N SER A 39 -12.33 3.65 23.09
CA SER A 39 -12.66 2.25 22.95
C SER A 39 -11.95 1.44 24.00
N ASP A 40 -12.63 0.40 24.49
CA ASP A 40 -12.09 -0.55 25.47
C ASP A 40 -10.81 -1.29 25.00
N ASP A 41 -10.44 -1.20 23.71
CA ASP A 41 -9.29 -1.85 23.10
C ASP A 41 -8.46 -0.87 22.25
N ILE A 42 -7.28 -0.48 22.72
CA ILE A 42 -6.40 0.50 22.04
C ILE A 42 -5.90 -0.01 20.68
N THR A 43 -5.90 -1.34 20.46
CA THR A 43 -5.35 -1.96 19.24
C THR A 43 -6.31 -1.81 18.05
N MET A 44 -7.61 -1.87 18.28
CA MET A 44 -8.62 -1.84 17.21
C MET A 44 -8.69 -0.47 16.50
N PRO A 45 -8.72 0.69 17.20
CA PRO A 45 -8.57 2.00 16.60
C PRO A 45 -7.32 2.13 15.72
N LEU A 46 -6.19 1.57 16.17
CA LEU A 46 -4.94 1.60 15.42
C LEU A 46 -5.05 0.80 14.10
N VAL A 47 -5.69 -0.38 14.14
CA VAL A 47 -5.98 -1.17 12.93
C VAL A 47 -6.83 -0.39 11.94
N PHE A 48 -7.91 0.22 12.42
CA PHE A 48 -8.78 1.02 11.57
C PHE A 48 -8.06 2.25 11.01
N ALA A 49 -7.26 2.94 11.81
CA ALA A 49 -6.50 4.11 11.40
C ALA A 49 -5.53 3.78 10.26
N ILE A 50 -4.75 2.70 10.40
CA ILE A 50 -3.76 2.28 9.40
C ILE A 50 -4.44 1.75 8.13
N THR A 51 -5.51 0.97 8.26
CA THR A 51 -6.26 0.47 7.09
C THR A 51 -6.98 1.59 6.35
N ALA A 52 -7.59 2.53 7.06
CA ALA A 52 -8.21 3.72 6.48
C ALA A 52 -7.18 4.60 5.77
N PHE A 53 -6.02 4.85 6.38
CA PHE A 53 -4.93 5.60 5.76
C PHE A 53 -4.52 5.00 4.40
N GLY A 54 -4.28 3.69 4.35
CA GLY A 54 -3.92 3.01 3.10
C GLY A 54 -5.02 3.10 2.04
N LEU A 55 -6.29 2.95 2.42
CA LEU A 55 -7.42 3.08 1.50
C LEU A 55 -7.61 4.51 0.99
N CYS A 56 -7.44 5.52 1.85
CA CYS A 56 -7.49 6.93 1.47
C CYS A 56 -6.34 7.29 0.51
N ALA A 57 -5.14 6.76 0.72
CA ALA A 57 -4.02 6.94 -0.20
C ALA A 57 -4.33 6.34 -1.59
N VAL A 58 -4.87 5.12 -1.64
CA VAL A 58 -5.33 4.49 -2.89
C VAL A 58 -6.45 5.32 -3.55
N GLY A 59 -7.45 5.73 -2.77
CA GLY A 59 -8.56 6.56 -3.25
C GLY A 59 -8.10 7.89 -3.84
N GLY A 60 -7.17 8.59 -3.19
CA GLY A 60 -6.62 9.86 -3.67
C GLY A 60 -5.87 9.73 -4.98
N VAL A 61 -5.04 8.68 -5.13
CA VAL A 61 -4.31 8.41 -6.39
C VAL A 61 -5.26 8.05 -7.52
N LEU A 62 -6.28 7.23 -7.26
CA LEU A 62 -7.28 6.86 -8.26
C LEU A 62 -8.19 8.04 -8.63
N LEU A 63 -8.51 8.91 -7.67
CA LEU A 63 -9.26 10.13 -7.94
C LEU A 63 -8.44 11.09 -8.80
N GLY A 64 -7.14 11.24 -8.54
CA GLY A 64 -6.21 12.00 -9.39
C GLY A 64 -6.15 11.45 -10.82
N ASP A 65 -6.06 10.13 -10.99
CA ASP A 65 -6.08 9.47 -12.32
C ASP A 65 -7.45 9.64 -13.02
N ALA A 66 -8.56 9.59 -12.28
CA ALA A 66 -9.90 9.79 -12.83
C ALA A 66 -10.15 11.24 -13.26
N LEU A 67 -9.62 12.23 -12.52
CA LEU A 67 -9.76 13.66 -12.80
C LEU A 67 -8.88 14.10 -13.99
N THR A 68 -7.76 13.43 -14.23
CA THR A 68 -6.95 13.62 -15.44
C THR A 68 -7.54 12.88 -16.65
N LEU A 69 -8.75 13.31 -17.05
CA LEU A 69 -9.39 12.94 -18.31
C LEU A 69 -8.50 13.36 -19.49
N ARG A 70 -8.20 12.42 -20.38
CA ARG A 70 -7.31 12.63 -21.54
C ARG A 70 -7.91 13.61 -22.55
N PRO A 71 -7.14 14.61 -23.02
CA PRO A 71 -7.34 15.18 -24.34
C PRO A 71 -7.11 14.08 -25.37
N GLN A 72 -8.08 13.82 -26.26
CA GLN A 72 -7.86 12.91 -27.38
C GLN A 72 -6.85 13.55 -28.34
N ALA A 73 -5.60 13.07 -28.32
CA ALA A 73 -4.65 13.44 -29.35
C ALA A 73 -5.22 13.01 -30.71
N ALA A 74 -5.45 13.98 -31.59
CA ALA A 74 -6.10 13.80 -32.90
C ALA A 74 -5.27 12.96 -33.89
N VAL A 75 -4.06 12.54 -33.52
CA VAL A 75 -3.14 11.81 -34.40
C VAL A 75 -3.00 10.37 -33.91
N ARG A 76 -3.64 9.45 -34.64
CA ARG A 76 -3.48 8.00 -34.48
C ARG A 76 -2.16 7.55 -35.09
N THR A 77 -1.07 7.64 -34.34
CA THR A 77 0.12 6.83 -34.65
C THR A 77 -0.07 5.45 -34.02
N ALA A 78 -0.37 4.47 -34.87
CA ALA A 78 -0.46 3.07 -34.45
C ALA A 78 0.95 2.49 -34.32
N SER A 79 1.56 2.55 -33.13
CA SER A 79 2.74 1.75 -32.85
C SER A 79 2.33 0.30 -32.50
N LEU A 80 2.82 -0.64 -33.30
CA LEU A 80 2.66 -2.08 -33.15
C LEU A 80 3.79 -2.65 -32.29
N ALA A 81 3.87 -2.23 -31.02
CA ALA A 81 4.70 -2.92 -30.03
C ALA A 81 3.81 -3.86 -29.20
N PRO A 82 4.21 -5.13 -28.96
CA PRO A 82 3.46 -6.03 -28.10
C PRO A 82 3.33 -5.42 -26.70
N ARG A 83 2.08 -5.19 -26.25
CA ARG A 83 1.76 -4.43 -25.04
C ARG A 83 1.65 -5.37 -23.85
N LEU A 84 2.73 -5.58 -23.10
CA LEU A 84 2.67 -6.30 -21.84
C LEU A 84 2.55 -5.33 -20.67
N ILE A 85 1.56 -5.58 -19.80
CA ILE A 85 1.38 -4.86 -18.52
C ILE A 85 2.67 -4.90 -17.68
N ARG A 86 3.46 -5.98 -17.82
CA ARG A 86 4.73 -6.18 -17.13
C ARG A 86 5.78 -5.10 -17.47
N ASP A 87 5.71 -4.50 -18.66
CA ASP A 87 6.68 -3.49 -19.10
C ASP A 87 6.35 -2.08 -18.58
N GLN A 88 5.18 -1.92 -17.95
CA GLN A 88 4.67 -0.64 -17.45
C GLN A 88 4.84 -0.49 -15.93
N VAL A 89 5.05 -1.60 -15.21
CA VAL A 89 5.17 -1.64 -13.75
C VAL A 89 6.66 -1.72 -13.38
N PRO A 90 7.13 -1.09 -12.28
CA PRO A 90 8.54 -1.13 -11.89
C PRO A 90 9.03 -2.59 -11.76
N PRO A 91 9.99 -3.03 -12.62
CA PRO A 91 10.26 -4.45 -12.85
C PRO A 91 10.81 -5.18 -11.62
N ARG A 92 11.39 -4.43 -10.67
CA ARG A 92 11.93 -4.96 -9.41
C ARG A 92 10.97 -4.78 -8.23
N MET A 93 10.17 -3.71 -8.20
CA MET A 93 9.30 -3.42 -7.06
C MET A 93 7.96 -4.15 -7.14
N ALA A 94 7.42 -4.38 -8.34
CA ALA A 94 6.19 -5.15 -8.50
C ALA A 94 6.26 -6.57 -7.90
N PRO A 95 7.28 -7.39 -8.22
CA PRO A 95 7.37 -8.73 -7.63
C PRO A 95 7.63 -8.68 -6.12
N LEU A 96 8.37 -7.67 -5.62
CA LEU A 96 8.58 -7.48 -4.18
C LEU A 96 7.28 -7.17 -3.45
N LEU A 97 6.46 -6.24 -3.96
CA LEU A 97 5.17 -5.91 -3.37
C LEU A 97 4.17 -7.08 -3.45
N LEU A 98 4.21 -7.88 -4.53
CA LEU A 98 3.41 -9.11 -4.64
C LEU A 98 3.84 -10.15 -3.60
N LEU A 99 5.13 -10.38 -3.44
CA LEU A 99 5.67 -11.27 -2.42
C LEU A 99 5.25 -10.81 -1.02
N GLN A 100 5.31 -9.50 -0.78
CA GLN A 100 4.91 -8.89 0.49
C GLN A 100 3.41 -8.98 0.75
N ALA A 101 2.58 -8.81 -0.28
CA ALA A 101 1.13 -9.01 -0.16
C ALA A 101 0.79 -10.47 0.13
N ALA A 102 1.48 -11.41 -0.53
CA ALA A 102 1.31 -12.85 -0.28
C ALA A 102 1.75 -13.24 1.14
N SER A 103 2.88 -12.70 1.62
CA SER A 103 3.35 -12.95 2.99
C SER A 103 2.41 -12.34 4.03
N LEU A 104 1.87 -11.14 3.78
CA LEU A 104 0.85 -10.52 4.62
C LEU A 104 -0.39 -11.41 4.72
N VAL A 105 -0.97 -11.84 3.59
CA VAL A 105 -2.14 -12.73 3.57
C VAL A 105 -1.86 -14.01 4.34
N THR A 106 -0.68 -14.61 4.13
CA THR A 106 -0.26 -15.82 4.84
C THR A 106 -0.16 -15.58 6.35
N LEU A 107 0.41 -14.46 6.79
CA LEU A 107 0.50 -14.10 8.20
C LEU A 107 -0.88 -13.85 8.83
N LEU A 108 -1.78 -13.17 8.12
CA LEU A 108 -3.15 -12.95 8.60
C LEU A 108 -3.93 -14.25 8.71
N LEU A 109 -3.73 -15.19 7.77
CA LEU A 109 -4.33 -16.53 7.83
C LEU A 109 -3.77 -17.34 9.00
N ILE A 110 -2.44 -17.36 9.16
CA ILE A 110 -1.80 -18.01 10.31
C ILE A 110 -2.32 -17.40 11.60
N GLY A 111 -2.35 -16.07 11.70
CA GLY A 111 -2.88 -15.34 12.86
C GLY A 111 -4.33 -15.70 13.17
N ALA A 112 -5.18 -15.75 12.15
CA ALA A 112 -6.58 -16.14 12.27
C ALA A 112 -6.77 -17.59 12.75
N VAL A 113 -5.98 -18.53 12.21
CA VAL A 113 -6.06 -19.96 12.57
C VAL A 113 -5.46 -20.26 13.95
N THR A 114 -4.42 -19.52 14.34
CA THR A 114 -3.73 -19.71 15.62
C THR A 114 -4.34 -18.92 16.77
N ALA A 115 -5.22 -17.95 16.47
CA ALA A 115 -5.93 -17.23 17.51
C ALA A 115 -6.82 -18.18 18.33
N SER A 116 -6.84 -17.98 19.64
CA SER A 116 -7.69 -18.78 20.52
C SER A 116 -9.16 -18.54 20.19
N SER A 117 -9.89 -19.64 20.02
CA SER A 117 -11.34 -19.68 19.85
C SER A 117 -12.08 -19.80 21.18
N ASP A 118 -11.42 -19.56 22.31
CA ASP A 118 -12.02 -19.67 23.65
C ASP A 118 -13.19 -18.68 23.77
N PHE A 119 -14.38 -19.20 23.50
CA PHE A 119 -15.68 -18.52 23.59
C PHE A 119 -16.11 -18.28 25.04
N ASP A 120 -15.51 -18.99 26.00
CA ASP A 120 -15.88 -18.96 27.43
C ASP A 120 -15.52 -17.65 28.16
N ARG A 121 -14.70 -16.77 27.56
CA ARG A 121 -14.46 -15.41 28.07
C ARG A 121 -14.88 -14.41 27.00
N THR A 122 -16.06 -13.83 27.19
CA THR A 122 -16.86 -12.97 26.29
C THR A 122 -16.19 -11.70 25.73
N GLY A 123 -14.87 -11.54 25.80
CA GLY A 123 -14.14 -10.41 25.21
C GLY A 123 -12.78 -10.74 24.60
N ARG A 124 -12.35 -12.02 24.58
CA ARG A 124 -10.97 -12.41 24.21
C ARG A 124 -10.87 -13.28 22.95
N ALA A 125 -11.99 -13.79 22.45
CA ALA A 125 -12.03 -14.63 21.26
C ALA A 125 -11.40 -13.91 20.06
N GLY A 126 -10.40 -14.54 19.44
CA GLY A 126 -9.73 -13.99 18.25
C GLY A 126 -8.74 -12.84 18.50
N ARG A 127 -8.47 -12.44 19.75
CA ARG A 127 -7.54 -11.34 20.11
C ARG A 127 -6.23 -11.79 20.75
N VAL A 128 -6.17 -13.04 21.22
CA VAL A 128 -5.00 -13.63 21.89
C VAL A 128 -4.71 -15.02 21.37
N VAL A 129 -3.46 -15.45 21.53
CA VAL A 129 -3.04 -16.84 21.37
C VAL A 129 -2.76 -17.44 22.74
N ASN A 130 -3.23 -18.67 22.97
CA ASN A 130 -2.94 -19.42 24.19
C ASN A 130 -1.65 -20.22 23.97
N VAL A 131 -0.64 -19.99 24.79
CA VAL A 131 0.62 -20.75 24.79
C VAL A 131 0.84 -21.41 26.13
N THR A 132 1.53 -22.55 26.13
CA THR A 132 1.97 -23.22 27.36
C THR A 132 3.41 -22.84 27.67
N CYS A 133 3.63 -22.15 28.79
CA CYS A 133 4.96 -21.81 29.31
C CYS A 133 5.18 -22.56 30.62
N GLU A 134 6.27 -23.35 30.71
CA GLU A 134 6.63 -24.07 31.95
C GLU A 134 5.46 -24.87 32.56
N GLY A 135 4.59 -25.44 31.71
CA GLY A 135 3.41 -26.20 32.15
C GLY A 135 2.17 -25.36 32.47
N MET A 136 2.26 -24.03 32.49
CA MET A 136 1.13 -23.10 32.68
C MET A 136 0.63 -22.53 31.35
N ARG A 137 -0.70 -22.56 31.11
CA ARG A 137 -1.32 -21.89 29.97
C ARG A 137 -1.38 -20.38 30.22
N THR A 138 -0.73 -19.61 29.36
CA THR A 138 -0.78 -18.14 29.37
C THR A 138 -1.32 -17.63 28.03
N SER A 139 -2.00 -16.48 28.07
CA SER A 139 -2.48 -15.81 26.86
C SER A 139 -1.55 -14.66 26.47
N LEU A 140 -1.12 -14.64 25.22
CA LEU A 140 -0.33 -13.58 24.58
C LEU A 140 -1.24 -12.76 23.67
N GLY A 141 -1.15 -11.44 23.73
CA GLY A 141 -1.85 -10.52 22.85
C GLY A 141 -1.16 -9.16 22.85
N PRO A 142 -1.45 -8.29 21.86
CA PRO A 142 -2.44 -8.45 20.79
C PRO A 142 -1.97 -9.42 19.70
N TRP A 143 -2.77 -10.46 19.40
CA TRP A 143 -2.47 -11.42 18.33
C TRP A 143 -3.28 -11.07 17.08
N PRO A 144 -2.73 -11.14 15.85
CA PRO A 144 -3.43 -10.79 14.60
C PRO A 144 -4.47 -11.85 14.19
N GLY A 145 -5.38 -12.19 15.10
CA GLY A 145 -6.52 -13.07 14.83
C GLY A 145 -7.63 -12.38 14.03
N LEU A 146 -8.71 -13.12 13.75
CA LEU A 146 -9.80 -12.69 12.87
C LEU A 146 -10.40 -11.32 13.25
N TYR A 147 -10.39 -10.99 14.55
CA TYR A 147 -10.89 -9.72 15.07
C TYR A 147 -10.13 -8.52 14.49
N TYR A 148 -8.79 -8.58 14.41
CA TYR A 148 -7.97 -7.52 13.84
C TYR A 148 -7.67 -7.72 12.35
N SER A 149 -7.63 -8.95 11.87
CA SER A 149 -7.34 -9.23 10.46
C SER A 149 -8.54 -9.03 9.53
N GLY A 150 -9.78 -9.07 10.05
CA GLY A 150 -11.00 -8.82 9.27
C GLY A 150 -10.97 -7.49 8.49
N PRO A 151 -10.75 -6.33 9.15
CA PRO A 151 -10.61 -5.05 8.46
C PRO A 151 -9.45 -5.03 7.45
N MET A 152 -8.33 -5.69 7.75
CA MET A 152 -7.18 -5.76 6.84
C MET A 152 -7.52 -6.55 5.58
N PHE A 153 -8.16 -7.71 5.72
CA PHE A 153 -8.64 -8.52 4.59
C PHE A 153 -9.65 -7.75 3.74
N ALA A 154 -10.62 -7.07 4.38
CA ALA A 154 -11.59 -6.25 3.67
C ALA A 154 -10.91 -5.15 2.84
N ALA A 155 -9.94 -4.44 3.44
CA ALA A 155 -9.17 -3.41 2.75
C ALA A 155 -8.36 -3.96 1.57
N LEU A 156 -7.70 -5.12 1.73
CA LEU A 156 -6.98 -5.79 0.63
C LEU A 156 -7.90 -6.29 -0.48
N ALA A 157 -9.05 -6.84 -0.11
CA ALA A 157 -10.07 -7.36 -1.03
C ALA A 157 -10.73 -6.24 -1.85
N VAL A 158 -10.77 -5.01 -1.36
CA VAL A 158 -11.26 -3.84 -2.10
C VAL A 158 -10.12 -3.15 -2.84
N GLY A 159 -9.02 -2.82 -2.17
CA GLY A 159 -7.92 -2.02 -2.74
C GLY A 159 -7.22 -2.72 -3.90
N THR A 160 -6.97 -4.03 -3.79
CA THR A 160 -6.25 -4.79 -4.83
C THR A 160 -7.00 -4.85 -6.15
N PRO A 161 -8.27 -5.28 -6.24
CA PRO A 161 -8.97 -5.35 -7.53
C PRO A 161 -9.20 -3.97 -8.13
N VAL A 162 -9.40 -2.92 -7.32
CA VAL A 162 -9.55 -1.56 -7.84
C VAL A 162 -8.23 -1.08 -8.47
N CYS A 163 -7.09 -1.31 -7.83
CA CYS A 163 -5.77 -1.00 -8.42
C CYS A 163 -5.51 -1.81 -9.69
N VAL A 164 -5.84 -3.11 -9.70
CA VAL A 164 -5.71 -3.96 -10.90
C VAL A 164 -6.61 -3.47 -12.03
N TRP A 165 -7.84 -3.07 -11.72
CA TRP A 165 -8.77 -2.51 -12.70
C TRP A 165 -8.24 -1.21 -13.30
N ALA A 166 -7.70 -0.31 -12.47
CA ALA A 166 -7.09 0.93 -12.92
C ALA A 166 -5.86 0.69 -13.82
N LEU A 167 -4.97 -0.23 -13.42
CA LEU A 167 -3.83 -0.64 -14.24
C LEU A 167 -4.28 -1.22 -15.60
N ARG A 168 -5.30 -2.08 -15.62
CA ARG A 168 -5.88 -2.60 -16.86
C ARG A 168 -6.43 -1.47 -17.73
N ARG A 169 -7.12 -0.49 -17.14
CA ARG A 169 -7.65 0.67 -17.86
C ARG A 169 -6.52 1.50 -18.51
N ILE A 170 -5.41 1.72 -17.81
CA ILE A 170 -4.25 2.47 -18.33
C ILE A 170 -3.55 1.71 -19.45
N ALA A 171 -3.34 0.39 -19.28
CA ALA A 171 -2.69 -0.45 -20.27
C ALA A 171 -3.48 -0.53 -21.59
N HIS A 172 -4.81 -0.58 -21.52
CA HIS A 172 -5.68 -0.69 -22.70
C HIS A 172 -6.15 0.66 -23.25
N GLY A 173 -6.05 1.75 -22.50
CA GLY A 173 -6.47 3.09 -22.94
C GLY A 173 -5.54 3.69 -24.00
N PRO A 174 -5.99 4.66 -24.83
CA PRO A 174 -5.16 5.34 -25.84
C PRO A 174 -4.36 6.52 -25.27
N GLY A 175 -3.02 6.53 -25.37
CA GLY A 175 -2.15 7.62 -24.88
C GLY A 175 -0.66 7.28 -24.98
N ASP A 176 0.20 8.27 -24.69
CA ASP A 176 1.66 8.13 -24.70
C ASP A 176 2.19 7.07 -23.71
N ASP A 177 3.28 6.39 -24.05
CA ASP A 177 3.82 5.27 -23.27
C ASP A 177 4.51 5.73 -21.98
N GLN A 178 5.14 6.91 -21.98
CA GLN A 178 5.80 7.44 -20.78
C GLN A 178 4.78 7.85 -19.71
N GLN A 179 3.74 8.59 -20.11
CA GLN A 179 2.67 8.98 -19.21
C GLN A 179 1.92 7.77 -18.59
N ARG A 180 1.80 6.66 -19.33
CA ARG A 180 1.22 5.41 -18.80
C ARG A 180 2.10 4.77 -17.74
N ARG A 181 3.42 4.75 -17.93
CA ARG A 181 4.37 4.22 -16.95
C ARG A 181 4.27 5.02 -15.66
N ASP A 182 4.31 6.34 -15.71
CA ASP A 182 4.27 7.17 -14.50
C ASP A 182 2.99 6.95 -13.69
N ARG A 183 1.84 6.85 -14.35
CA ARG A 183 0.56 6.53 -13.70
C ARG A 183 0.54 5.11 -13.12
N ALA A 184 1.05 4.13 -13.86
CA ALA A 184 1.17 2.76 -13.37
C ALA A 184 2.08 2.66 -12.13
N TRP A 185 3.16 3.45 -12.09
CA TRP A 185 4.04 3.53 -10.93
C TRP A 185 3.36 4.19 -9.73
N ALA A 186 2.60 5.26 -9.94
CA ALA A 186 1.83 5.91 -8.88
C ALA A 186 0.77 4.98 -8.27
N ILE A 187 0.01 4.25 -9.09
CA ILE A 187 -0.97 3.26 -8.61
C ILE A 187 -0.28 2.11 -7.86
N THR A 188 0.86 1.65 -8.37
CA THR A 188 1.65 0.60 -7.71
C THR A 188 2.20 1.08 -6.37
N GLY A 189 2.65 2.34 -6.28
CA GLY A 189 3.05 2.98 -5.03
C GLY A 189 1.89 3.10 -4.04
N ALA A 190 0.71 3.53 -4.50
CA ALA A 190 -0.47 3.62 -3.64
C ALA A 190 -0.88 2.26 -3.05
N TRP A 191 -0.89 1.21 -3.87
CA TRP A 191 -1.12 -0.15 -3.41
C TRP A 191 -0.01 -0.63 -2.46
N GLY A 192 1.24 -0.26 -2.73
CA GLY A 192 2.38 -0.53 -1.86
C GLY A 192 2.26 0.14 -0.48
N LEU A 193 1.74 1.36 -0.38
CA LEU A 193 1.44 2.01 0.90
C LEU A 193 0.41 1.23 1.72
N LEU A 194 -0.67 0.77 1.07
CA LEU A 194 -1.70 -0.05 1.72
C LEU A 194 -1.12 -1.37 2.26
N VAL A 195 -0.37 -2.11 1.44
CA VAL A 195 0.21 -3.40 1.86
C VAL A 195 1.29 -3.22 2.92
N SER A 196 2.20 -2.26 2.73
CA SER A 196 3.36 -2.08 3.61
C SER A 196 2.96 -1.59 5.00
N SER A 197 1.99 -0.68 5.07
CA SER A 197 1.46 -0.20 6.35
C SER A 197 0.80 -1.33 7.15
N GLN A 198 0.05 -2.22 6.49
CA GLN A 198 -0.54 -3.40 7.14
C GLN A 198 0.53 -4.41 7.59
N VAL A 199 1.58 -4.65 6.80
CA VAL A 199 2.70 -5.50 7.20
C VAL A 199 3.39 -4.96 8.45
N LEU A 200 3.70 -3.66 8.48
CA LEU A 200 4.36 -3.01 9.63
C LEU A 200 3.50 -3.14 10.89
N LEU A 201 2.18 -2.98 10.76
CA LEU A 201 1.25 -3.16 11.88
C LEU A 201 1.25 -4.61 12.40
N VAL A 202 1.14 -5.60 11.52
CA VAL A 202 1.15 -7.02 11.91
C VAL A 202 2.47 -7.40 12.56
N VAL A 203 3.60 -6.96 11.99
CA VAL A 203 4.93 -7.14 12.57
C VAL A 203 5.00 -6.54 13.99
N LEU A 204 4.49 -5.32 14.17
CA LEU A 204 4.44 -4.66 15.47
C LEU A 204 3.59 -5.43 16.48
N MET A 205 2.39 -5.88 16.09
CA MET A 205 1.52 -6.69 16.96
C MET A 205 2.22 -7.96 17.44
N VAL A 206 2.85 -8.70 16.52
CA VAL A 206 3.55 -9.94 16.86
C VAL A 206 4.76 -9.66 17.74
N LEU A 207 5.52 -8.60 17.47
CA LEU A 207 6.64 -8.20 18.33
C LEU A 207 6.16 -7.87 19.75
N VAL A 208 5.14 -7.02 19.89
CA VAL A 208 4.57 -6.67 21.20
C VAL A 208 4.10 -7.92 21.94
N ALA A 209 3.34 -8.79 21.28
CA ALA A 209 2.83 -10.02 21.88
C ALA A 209 3.96 -10.95 22.35
N LEU A 210 5.06 -11.06 21.60
CA LEU A 210 6.20 -11.90 21.96
C LEU A 210 7.11 -11.26 23.02
N THR A 211 7.16 -9.94 23.12
CA THR A 211 7.98 -9.22 24.12
C THR A 211 7.28 -9.04 25.47
N ASP A 212 5.94 -8.96 25.49
CA ASP A 212 5.17 -8.69 26.70
C ASP A 212 5.28 -9.79 27.76
N LYS A 213 5.55 -11.05 27.33
CA LYS A 213 5.79 -12.17 28.25
C LYS A 213 6.99 -12.97 27.79
N ALA A 214 7.98 -13.15 28.67
CA ALA A 214 9.24 -13.89 28.47
C ALA A 214 9.09 -15.40 28.12
N CYS A 215 7.88 -15.82 27.75
CA CYS A 215 7.50 -17.14 27.27
C CYS A 215 7.98 -17.47 25.85
N ALA A 216 8.71 -16.57 25.18
CA ALA A 216 9.02 -16.71 23.76
C ALA A 216 9.80 -18.01 23.45
N GLY A 217 10.68 -18.49 24.33
CA GLY A 217 11.44 -19.72 24.08
C GLY A 217 12.17 -19.72 22.72
N PRO A 218 12.59 -20.89 22.21
CA PRO A 218 13.24 -20.98 20.90
C PRO A 218 12.28 -20.70 19.73
N LEU A 219 10.98 -21.02 19.87
CA LEU A 219 9.98 -20.79 18.82
C LEU A 219 9.67 -19.30 18.60
N GLY A 220 9.57 -18.53 19.69
CA GLY A 220 9.41 -17.08 19.63
C GLY A 220 10.66 -16.39 19.09
N ALA A 221 11.86 -16.85 19.44
CA ALA A 221 13.09 -16.35 18.84
C ALA A 221 13.13 -16.61 17.32
N ALA A 222 12.77 -17.82 16.87
CA ALA A 222 12.65 -18.15 15.45
C ALA A 222 11.60 -17.27 14.74
N THR A 223 10.47 -16.98 15.40
CA THR A 223 9.41 -16.12 14.86
C THR A 223 9.90 -14.68 14.70
N ILE A 224 10.64 -14.14 15.67
CA ILE A 224 11.26 -12.81 15.57
C ILE A 224 12.24 -12.76 14.40
N VAL A 225 13.12 -13.76 14.27
CA VAL A 225 14.09 -13.85 13.17
C VAL A 225 13.38 -13.91 11.80
N ALA A 226 12.23 -14.58 11.71
CA ALA A 226 11.45 -14.66 10.49
C ALA A 226 10.71 -13.35 10.15
N ILE A 227 10.21 -12.63 11.16
CA ILE A 227 9.36 -11.44 10.98
C ILE A 227 10.16 -10.14 10.85
N CYS A 228 11.33 -10.02 11.50
CA CYS A 228 12.22 -8.87 11.37
C CYS A 228 12.59 -8.49 9.92
N PRO A 229 13.02 -9.41 9.04
CA PRO A 229 13.32 -9.05 7.65
C PRO A 229 12.06 -8.58 6.90
N LEU A 230 10.89 -9.10 7.25
CA LEU A 230 9.62 -8.65 6.67
C LEU A 230 9.26 -7.22 7.14
N GLY A 231 9.54 -6.88 8.39
CA GLY A 231 9.40 -5.52 8.91
C GLY A 231 10.33 -4.53 8.21
N LEU A 232 11.61 -4.90 8.03
CA LEU A 232 12.58 -4.08 7.28
C LEU A 232 12.18 -3.89 5.82
N LEU A 233 11.74 -4.97 5.17
CA LEU A 233 11.19 -4.91 3.82
C LEU A 233 9.95 -4.00 3.77
N GLY A 234 9.07 -4.09 4.76
CA GLY A 234 7.89 -3.23 4.92
C GLY A 234 8.25 -1.76 5.05
N MET A 235 9.27 -1.42 5.84
CA MET A 235 9.72 -0.04 6.00
C MET A 235 10.33 0.52 4.71
N PHE A 236 11.16 -0.29 4.04
CA PHE A 236 11.76 0.08 2.76
C PHE A 236 10.70 0.31 1.67
N THR A 237 9.77 -0.63 1.53
CA THR A 237 8.68 -0.56 0.55
C THR A 237 7.70 0.56 0.87
N PHE A 238 7.43 0.85 2.15
CA PHE A 238 6.65 2.01 2.57
C PHE A 238 7.32 3.32 2.14
N GLY A 239 8.62 3.48 2.42
CA GLY A 239 9.38 4.67 2.02
C GLY A 239 9.39 4.88 0.50
N TRP A 240 9.65 3.81 -0.26
CA TRP A 240 9.56 3.85 -1.72
C TRP A 240 8.17 4.23 -2.22
N SER A 241 7.14 3.62 -1.63
CA SER A 241 5.74 3.86 -2.01
C SER A 241 5.31 5.29 -1.69
N LEU A 242 5.77 5.84 -0.56
CA LEU A 242 5.51 7.23 -0.20
C LEU A 242 6.19 8.20 -1.18
N VAL A 243 7.48 7.98 -1.47
CA VAL A 243 8.23 8.81 -2.42
C VAL A 243 7.60 8.78 -3.81
N THR A 244 7.18 7.61 -4.28
CA THR A 244 6.55 7.47 -5.60
C THR A 244 5.17 8.12 -5.70
N VAL A 245 4.43 8.23 -4.59
CA VAL A 245 3.14 8.92 -4.56
C VAL A 245 3.32 10.45 -4.44
N VAL A 246 4.29 10.91 -3.63
CA VAL A 246 4.50 12.33 -3.30
C VAL A 246 5.34 13.07 -4.36
N ALA A 247 6.39 12.43 -4.88
CA ALA A 247 7.28 12.99 -5.88
C ALA A 247 6.98 12.33 -7.24
N PRO A 248 6.02 12.86 -8.02
CA PRO A 248 5.92 12.48 -9.43
C PRO A 248 7.27 12.81 -10.07
N ARG A 249 7.89 11.82 -10.71
CA ARG A 249 9.12 12.07 -11.46
C ARG A 249 8.78 13.10 -12.53
N ALA A 250 9.30 14.31 -12.38
CA ALA A 250 9.42 15.21 -13.50
C ALA A 250 10.26 14.47 -14.55
N VAL A 251 9.71 14.37 -15.75
CA VAL A 251 10.39 13.84 -16.93
C VAL A 251 11.79 14.45 -16.99
N ASP A 252 12.82 13.62 -17.19
CA ASP A 252 14.17 14.08 -17.51
C ASP A 252 14.07 15.16 -18.60
N ASP A 253 14.46 16.40 -18.29
CA ASP A 253 14.80 17.46 -19.25
C ASP A 253 16.11 17.11 -20.01
N GLY A 254 16.36 15.84 -20.29
CA GLY A 254 17.58 15.31 -20.92
C GLY A 254 17.49 15.16 -22.44
N ALA A 255 16.49 15.74 -23.09
CA ALA A 255 16.32 15.70 -24.55
C ALA A 255 16.65 17.05 -25.24
N ALA A 256 17.30 17.99 -24.52
CA ALA A 256 17.60 19.32 -25.04
C ALA A 256 19.10 19.66 -25.16
N ASP A 257 20.01 18.70 -24.99
CA ASP A 257 21.45 18.97 -25.09
C ASP A 257 22.23 17.84 -25.80
N ASP A 258 21.81 17.50 -27.03
CA ASP A 258 22.73 16.84 -27.98
C ASP A 258 22.45 17.28 -29.43
N GLY A 259 22.10 18.56 -29.58
CA GLY A 259 22.05 19.26 -30.86
C GLY A 259 23.35 20.01 -31.12
N THR A 260 24.51 19.37 -30.94
CA THR A 260 25.77 19.95 -31.41
C THR A 260 25.81 19.77 -32.92
N PHE A 261 25.47 20.86 -33.62
CA PHE A 261 25.82 21.12 -35.00
C PHE A 261 27.32 20.84 -35.20
N ASP A 262 27.65 19.88 -36.06
CA ASP A 262 28.92 19.86 -36.78
C ASP A 262 28.61 19.79 -38.28
N ASP A 263 28.44 20.98 -38.87
CA ASP A 263 28.68 21.25 -40.28
C ASP A 263 29.83 22.25 -40.34
N ALA A 264 31.05 21.77 -40.64
CA ALA A 264 32.15 22.53 -41.24
C ALA A 264 33.20 21.58 -41.84
#